data_AF-R9WRX0-F1
#
_entry.id   AF-R9WRX0-F1
#
_cell.length_a   1.000
_cell.length_b   1.000
_cell.length_c   1.000
_cell.angle_alpha   90.00
_cell.angle_beta   90.00
_cell.angle_gamma   90.00
#
_symmetry.space_group_name_H-M   'P 1'
#
loop_
_entity.id
_entity.type
_entity.pdbx_description
1 polymer ?
#
loop_
_entity_poly.entity_id
_entity_poly.type
_entity_poly.pdbx_seq_one_letter_code
_entity_poly.pdbx_strand_id
1 'polypeptide(L)'
;LGFTGSTCEYDSQTCGSLHCRNGGTCISGHKSPTCLCAPLFTGPECQYPTDSPCYSNPCYNGGTCEYTSEEPYYHCECPANFNALRCHILDYSFPGGSGHNIPPPPVDVPCGIPQCEERKYNKHCDVSCNNHECGWDNGDCSLNFNDPWKNCSAALQCWRYFNDGKCDSQCDNAGCLYDGFDCQNL
;
A
#
# COMPACT_ATOMS: atom_id res chain seq x y z
N LEU A 1 29.44 -31.98 2.34
CA LEU A 1 29.66 -30.61 2.84
C LEU A 1 30.10 -29.80 1.63
N GLY A 2 29.34 -28.77 1.24
CA GLY A 2 29.25 -28.41 -0.19
C GLY A 2 29.89 -27.08 -0.61
N PHE A 3 29.41 -25.88 -0.32
CA PHE A 3 29.71 -24.66 -1.11
C PHE A 3 29.34 -24.75 -2.61
N THR A 4 28.69 -23.72 -3.13
CA THR A 4 28.21 -23.60 -4.52
C THR A 4 28.59 -22.23 -5.08
N GLY A 5 28.44 -22.04 -6.40
CA GLY A 5 28.88 -20.83 -7.11
C GLY A 5 30.16 -21.06 -7.89
N SER A 6 30.40 -20.24 -8.91
CA SER A 6 31.60 -20.34 -9.76
C SER A 6 32.90 -20.09 -9.00
N THR A 7 32.81 -19.46 -7.81
CA THR A 7 33.94 -19.22 -6.92
C THR A 7 33.78 -19.90 -5.55
N CYS A 8 32.83 -20.83 -5.41
CA CYS A 8 32.50 -21.51 -4.14
C CYS A 8 32.14 -20.53 -3.00
N GLU A 9 31.55 -19.39 -3.35
CA GLU A 9 31.23 -18.30 -2.43
C GLU A 9 29.95 -18.54 -1.61
N TYR A 10 29.06 -19.45 -2.06
CA TYR A 10 27.78 -19.70 -1.41
C TYR A 10 27.86 -20.96 -0.58
N ASP A 11 27.79 -20.88 0.75
CA ASP A 11 27.71 -22.09 1.58
C ASP A 11 26.42 -22.87 1.29
N SER A 12 26.58 -24.06 0.73
CA SER A 12 25.48 -24.97 0.35
C SER A 12 24.70 -25.50 1.57
N GLN A 13 25.24 -25.35 2.79
CA GLN A 13 24.69 -25.89 4.03
C GLN A 13 23.82 -24.92 4.80
N THR A 14 23.89 -23.62 4.51
CA THR A 14 23.28 -22.63 5.39
C THR A 14 21.89 -22.23 4.91
N CYS A 15 20.89 -22.70 5.64
CA CYS A 15 19.67 -21.92 5.89
C CYS A 15 19.97 -20.58 6.59
N GLY A 16 21.23 -20.36 6.98
CA GLY A 16 21.68 -19.15 7.65
C GLY A 16 20.93 -19.01 8.96
N SER A 17 20.27 -17.87 9.15
CA SER A 17 19.39 -17.58 10.27
C SER A 17 17.93 -17.97 10.04
N LEU A 18 17.57 -18.55 8.90
CA LEU A 18 16.19 -18.91 8.56
C LEU A 18 15.78 -20.19 9.27
N HIS A 19 14.79 -20.10 10.17
CA HIS A 19 14.33 -21.24 10.96
C HIS A 19 12.93 -21.67 10.52
N CYS A 20 12.83 -22.69 9.66
CA CYS A 20 11.53 -23.22 9.26
C CYS A 20 10.83 -23.92 10.44
N ARG A 21 9.67 -23.40 10.81
CA ARG A 21 8.83 -23.89 11.91
C ARG A 21 7.80 -24.91 11.41
N ASN A 22 7.09 -25.54 12.35
CA ASN A 22 5.91 -26.37 12.08
C ASN A 22 6.10 -27.47 11.02
N GLY A 23 7.27 -28.12 11.03
CA GLY A 23 7.60 -29.19 10.07
C GLY A 23 8.00 -28.68 8.68
N GLY A 24 8.26 -27.37 8.52
CA GLY A 24 8.83 -26.82 7.31
C GLY A 24 10.24 -27.34 7.04
N THR A 25 10.57 -27.55 5.77
CA THR A 25 11.89 -27.97 5.31
C THR A 25 12.60 -26.80 4.66
N CYS A 26 13.78 -26.44 5.15
CA CYS A 26 14.57 -25.42 4.51
C CYS A 26 15.17 -25.94 3.20
N ILE A 27 15.03 -25.14 2.14
CA ILE A 27 15.64 -25.36 0.84
C ILE A 27 16.73 -24.29 0.66
N SER A 28 17.98 -24.73 0.62
CA SER A 28 19.10 -23.85 0.28
C SER A 28 19.07 -23.54 -1.22
N GLY A 29 19.30 -22.28 -1.60
CA GLY A 29 19.22 -21.82 -2.98
C GLY A 29 20.16 -20.65 -3.27
N HIS A 30 20.56 -20.52 -4.55
CA HIS A 30 21.55 -19.54 -5.01
C HIS A 30 21.17 -18.06 -4.83
N LYS A 31 19.88 -17.73 -4.63
CA LYS A 31 19.40 -16.35 -4.52
C LYS A 31 18.97 -15.94 -3.10
N SER A 32 18.62 -16.90 -2.25
CA SER A 32 18.39 -16.82 -0.78
C SER A 32 17.79 -18.16 -0.33
N PRO A 33 18.04 -18.64 0.91
CA PRO A 33 17.35 -19.81 1.45
C PRO A 33 15.85 -19.52 1.62
N THR A 34 15.00 -20.53 1.42
CA THR A 34 13.55 -20.44 1.60
C THR A 34 12.99 -21.64 2.35
N CYS A 35 11.86 -21.49 3.03
CA CYS A 35 11.18 -22.59 3.70
C CYS A 35 10.09 -23.21 2.82
N LEU A 36 10.12 -24.53 2.66
CA LEU A 36 9.00 -25.31 2.14
C LEU A 36 8.10 -25.72 3.31
N CYS A 37 6.90 -25.16 3.37
CA CYS A 37 5.97 -25.38 4.47
C CYS A 37 5.15 -26.66 4.33
N ALA A 38 4.79 -27.27 5.47
CA ALA A 38 3.83 -28.35 5.53
C ALA A 38 2.41 -27.88 5.12
N PRO A 39 1.49 -28.77 4.71
CA PRO A 39 0.21 -28.42 4.08
C PRO A 39 -0.77 -27.51 4.87
N LEU A 40 -0.46 -27.19 6.12
CA LEU A 40 -1.27 -26.34 7.01
C LEU A 40 -0.53 -25.09 7.50
N PHE A 41 0.66 -24.80 6.96
CA PHE A 41 1.48 -23.67 7.38
C PHE A 41 1.99 -22.83 6.21
N THR A 42 2.27 -21.57 6.48
CA THR A 42 2.71 -20.53 5.54
C THR A 42 3.60 -19.51 6.23
N GLY A 43 4.09 -18.55 5.44
CA GLY A 43 4.97 -17.47 5.86
C GLY A 43 6.44 -17.77 5.59
N PRO A 44 7.33 -16.78 5.73
CA PRO A 44 8.76 -16.91 5.46
C PRO A 44 9.44 -18.05 6.21
N GLU A 45 8.96 -18.34 7.42
CA GLU A 45 9.47 -19.38 8.32
C GLU A 45 8.42 -20.46 8.61
N CYS A 46 7.35 -20.56 7.81
CA CYS A 46 6.23 -21.47 8.09
C CYS A 46 5.59 -21.25 9.47
N GLN A 47 5.64 -20.02 9.98
CA GLN A 47 5.20 -19.67 11.32
C GLN A 47 3.69 -19.51 11.44
N TYR A 48 2.97 -19.28 10.33
CA TYR A 48 1.54 -19.01 10.35
C TYR A 48 0.76 -20.23 9.86
N PRO A 49 -0.39 -20.56 10.45
CA PRO A 49 -1.35 -21.49 9.85
C PRO A 49 -1.86 -21.02 8.48
N THR A 50 -2.24 -21.93 7.57
CA THR A 50 -2.79 -21.56 6.25
C THR A 50 -4.14 -20.86 6.30
N ASP A 51 -4.89 -21.03 7.39
CA ASP A 51 -6.13 -20.29 7.69
C ASP A 51 -5.86 -18.95 8.41
N SER A 52 -4.59 -18.59 8.63
CA SER A 52 -4.22 -17.29 9.19
C SER A 52 -4.60 -16.15 8.23
N PRO A 53 -5.12 -15.02 8.74
CA PRO A 53 -5.34 -13.83 7.93
C PRO A 53 -4.07 -13.27 7.28
N CYS A 54 -2.88 -13.59 7.81
CA CYS A 54 -1.61 -13.20 7.20
C CYS A 54 -1.21 -14.06 5.98
N TYR A 55 -1.90 -15.17 5.68
CA TYR A 55 -1.58 -16.03 4.54
C TYR A 55 -1.57 -15.28 3.19
N SER A 56 -2.54 -14.37 3.00
CA SER A 56 -2.65 -13.57 1.78
C SER A 56 -1.78 -12.31 1.77
N ASN A 57 -1.02 -12.06 2.86
CA ASN A 57 -0.30 -10.83 3.15
C ASN A 57 -1.16 -9.56 2.93
N PRO A 58 -2.09 -9.26 3.85
CA PRO A 58 -3.07 -8.19 3.67
C PRO A 58 -2.49 -6.76 3.74
N CYS A 59 -1.22 -6.60 4.15
CA CYS A 59 -0.55 -5.32 4.30
C CYS A 59 -0.01 -4.82 2.96
N TYR A 60 -0.25 -3.54 2.65
CA TYR A 60 0.21 -2.90 1.42
C TYR A 60 1.59 -2.25 1.61
N ASN A 61 2.18 -1.79 0.50
CA ASN A 61 3.38 -0.93 0.49
C ASN A 61 4.56 -1.46 1.32
N GLY A 62 4.77 -2.78 1.34
CA GLY A 62 5.87 -3.41 2.08
C GLY A 62 5.62 -3.57 3.58
N GLY A 63 4.39 -3.40 4.05
CA GLY A 63 4.00 -3.71 5.42
C GLY A 63 4.19 -5.18 5.77
N THR A 64 4.55 -5.45 7.02
CA THR A 64 4.72 -6.80 7.57
C THR A 64 3.46 -7.20 8.33
N CYS A 65 2.85 -8.34 7.95
CA CYS A 65 1.68 -8.85 8.67
C CYS A 65 2.10 -9.62 9.92
N GLU A 66 1.55 -9.22 11.06
CA GLU A 66 1.73 -9.89 12.34
C GLU A 66 0.40 -10.46 12.84
N TYR A 67 0.37 -11.78 13.03
CA TYR A 67 -0.78 -12.48 13.60
C TYR A 67 -1.04 -12.06 15.05
N THR A 68 -2.30 -11.87 15.40
CA THR A 68 -2.74 -11.52 16.76
C THR A 68 -3.85 -12.46 17.23
N SER A 69 -4.02 -12.58 18.55
CA SER A 69 -5.10 -13.39 19.15
C SER A 69 -6.45 -12.67 19.23
N GLU A 70 -6.51 -11.39 18.88
CA GLU A 70 -7.70 -10.55 18.95
C GLU A 70 -8.16 -10.15 17.55
N GLU A 71 -9.48 -10.08 17.31
CA GLU A 71 -10.06 -9.64 16.05
C GLU A 71 -9.47 -8.27 15.60
N PRO A 72 -8.99 -8.11 14.34
CA PRO A 72 -9.19 -8.95 13.16
C PRO A 72 -8.18 -10.11 12.98
N TYR A 73 -7.48 -10.51 14.06
CA TYR A 73 -6.49 -11.59 14.14
C TYR A 73 -5.19 -11.34 13.38
N TYR A 74 -4.99 -10.10 12.96
CA TYR A 74 -3.70 -9.58 12.49
C TYR A 74 -3.61 -8.08 12.69
N HIS A 75 -2.40 -7.56 12.66
CA HIS A 75 -2.10 -6.16 12.42
C HIS A 75 -0.95 -6.03 11.42
N CYS A 76 -0.78 -4.83 10.87
CA CYS A 76 0.30 -4.54 9.95
C CYS A 76 1.32 -3.62 10.60
N GLU A 77 2.59 -4.02 10.56
CA GLU A 77 3.72 -3.13 10.82
C GLU A 77 4.08 -2.42 9.52
N CYS A 78 3.87 -1.11 9.50
CA CYS A 78 4.00 -0.29 8.31
C CYS A 78 5.36 0.40 8.22
N PRO A 79 5.95 0.53 7.02
CA PRO A 79 7.14 1.35 6.82
C PRO A 79 6.87 2.83 7.08
N ALA A 80 7.95 3.61 7.19
CA ALA A 80 7.83 5.07 7.22
C ALA A 80 7.04 5.59 6.01
N ASN A 81 6.31 6.67 6.21
CA ASN A 81 5.39 7.29 5.26
C ASN A 81 4.13 6.49 4.93
N PHE A 82 3.94 5.26 5.42
CA PHE A 82 2.74 4.46 5.16
C PHE A 82 2.01 4.15 6.44
N ASN A 83 0.73 4.54 6.51
CA ASN A 83 -0.10 4.41 7.69
C ASN A 83 -1.43 3.73 7.33
N ALA A 84 -2.39 3.76 8.25
CA ALA A 84 -3.62 2.98 8.26
C ALA A 84 -3.41 1.49 8.61
N LEU A 85 -4.49 0.81 9.01
CA LEU A 85 -4.47 -0.60 9.46
C LEU A 85 -3.87 -1.60 8.46
N ARG A 86 -3.78 -1.22 7.18
CA ARG A 86 -3.17 -2.04 6.13
C ARG A 86 -2.01 -1.34 5.41
N CYS A 87 -1.44 -0.27 5.96
CA CYS A 87 -0.35 0.49 5.34
C CYS A 87 -0.69 1.07 3.95
N HIS A 88 -1.97 1.36 3.70
CA HIS A 88 -2.46 1.77 2.39
C HIS A 88 -2.62 3.29 2.26
N ILE A 89 -2.43 4.05 3.34
CA ILE A 89 -2.47 5.52 3.30
C ILE A 89 -1.03 6.01 3.28
N LEU A 90 -0.69 6.85 2.30
CA LEU A 90 0.55 7.61 2.36
C LEU A 90 0.37 8.76 3.36
N ASP A 91 1.23 8.81 4.36
CA ASP A 91 1.31 9.81 5.41
C ASP A 91 2.78 10.13 5.69
N TYR A 92 3.32 11.15 4.99
CA TYR A 92 4.71 11.60 5.11
C TYR A 92 5.17 11.97 6.53
N SER A 93 4.23 12.14 7.46
CA SER A 93 4.55 12.44 8.87
C SER A 93 4.69 11.19 9.73
N PHE A 94 4.31 10.03 9.20
CA PHE A 94 4.32 8.77 9.94
C PHE A 94 5.74 8.14 9.93
N PRO A 95 6.36 7.95 11.10
CA PRO A 95 7.72 7.41 11.19
C PRO A 95 7.83 5.90 10.90
N GLY A 96 6.70 5.18 10.78
CA GLY A 96 6.63 3.73 10.68
C GLY A 96 6.25 3.07 12.01
N GLY A 97 5.88 1.78 11.95
CA GLY A 97 5.40 0.98 13.08
C GLY A 97 3.97 0.48 12.87
N SER A 98 3.28 0.11 13.95
CA SER A 98 1.93 -0.44 13.88
C SER A 98 0.96 0.49 13.15
N GLY A 99 0.30 -0.02 12.11
CA GLY A 99 -0.67 0.74 11.32
C GLY A 99 -1.83 1.24 12.19
N HIS A 100 -2.10 2.54 12.14
CA HIS A 100 -3.14 3.14 12.97
C HIS A 100 -4.53 2.96 12.35
N ASN A 101 -5.59 2.98 13.16
CA ASN A 101 -6.93 3.16 12.61
C ASN A 101 -7.08 4.63 12.16
N ILE A 102 -6.76 4.88 10.90
CA ILE A 102 -7.16 6.09 10.21
C ILE A 102 -8.54 5.79 9.63
N PRO A 103 -9.61 6.44 10.14
CA PRO A 103 -10.92 6.30 9.53
C PRO A 103 -10.77 6.61 8.04
N PRO A 104 -11.19 5.71 7.13
CA PRO A 104 -11.28 6.09 5.73
C PRO A 104 -12.06 7.41 5.68
N PRO A 105 -11.63 8.39 4.88
CA PRO A 105 -12.48 9.56 4.64
C PRO A 105 -13.86 9.02 4.27
N PRO A 106 -14.95 9.52 4.87
CA PRO A 106 -16.28 9.07 4.54
C PRO A 106 -16.41 9.06 3.02
N VAL A 107 -16.80 7.91 2.45
CA VAL A 107 -16.79 7.68 0.99
C VAL A 107 -17.65 8.73 0.26
N ASP A 108 -18.61 9.31 0.99
CA ASP A 108 -19.44 10.43 0.57
C ASP A 108 -19.37 11.58 1.59
N VAL A 109 -18.22 12.25 1.74
CA VAL A 109 -18.23 13.58 2.40
C VAL A 109 -18.89 14.55 1.42
N PRO A 110 -20.09 15.07 1.71
CA PRO A 110 -20.69 16.07 0.84
C PRO A 110 -19.83 17.34 0.87
N CYS A 111 -19.78 18.05 -0.26
CA CYS A 111 -19.12 19.35 -0.35
C CYS A 111 -19.60 20.26 0.78
N GLY A 112 -18.67 20.64 1.67
CA GLY A 112 -18.96 21.49 2.83
C GLY A 112 -19.16 22.97 2.49
N ILE A 113 -19.16 23.33 1.19
CA ILE A 113 -19.18 24.71 0.69
C ILE A 113 -20.51 24.93 -0.05
N PRO A 114 -21.51 25.58 0.60
CA PRO A 114 -22.84 25.73 0.04
C PRO A 114 -22.87 26.47 -1.30
N GLN A 115 -21.93 27.41 -1.52
CA GLN A 115 -21.86 28.19 -2.75
C GLN A 115 -21.54 27.33 -3.99
N CYS A 116 -20.94 26.15 -3.81
CA CYS A 116 -20.62 25.27 -4.94
C CYS A 116 -21.87 24.68 -5.60
N GLU A 117 -22.99 24.55 -4.87
CA GLU A 117 -24.25 24.07 -5.45
C GLU A 117 -24.87 25.05 -6.47
N GLU A 118 -24.66 26.35 -6.27
CA GLU A 118 -25.14 27.41 -7.17
C GLU A 118 -24.21 27.61 -8.37
N ARG A 119 -22.95 27.19 -8.24
CA ARG A 119 -21.89 27.45 -9.23
C ARG A 119 -21.53 26.24 -10.08
N LYS A 120 -21.98 25.03 -9.72
CA LYS A 120 -21.76 23.83 -10.52
C LYS A 120 -22.20 23.99 -11.99
N TYR A 121 -21.41 23.41 -12.89
CA TYR A 121 -21.67 23.36 -14.33
C TYR A 121 -21.73 24.73 -15.02
N ASN A 122 -21.17 25.77 -14.41
CA ASN A 122 -21.10 27.12 -14.95
C ASN A 122 -19.95 27.30 -15.98
N LYS A 123 -19.12 26.26 -16.19
CA LYS A 123 -17.95 26.25 -17.08
C LYS A 123 -16.83 27.21 -16.67
N HIS A 124 -16.86 27.67 -15.44
CA HIS A 124 -15.84 28.46 -14.80
C HIS A 124 -15.25 27.63 -13.67
N CYS A 125 -13.93 27.59 -13.55
CA CYS A 125 -13.33 26.91 -12.41
C CYS A 125 -13.40 27.80 -11.17
N ASP A 126 -14.37 27.55 -10.29
CA ASP A 126 -14.45 28.19 -8.99
C ASP A 126 -13.40 27.58 -8.05
N VAL A 127 -12.30 28.30 -7.82
CA VAL A 127 -11.16 27.80 -7.02
C VAL A 127 -11.53 27.37 -5.59
N SER A 128 -12.58 27.94 -5.01
CA SER A 128 -13.08 27.51 -3.69
C SER A 128 -13.72 26.12 -3.73
N CYS A 129 -14.24 25.70 -4.89
CA CYS A 129 -14.89 24.41 -5.14
C CYS A 129 -13.94 23.39 -5.77
N ASN A 130 -12.68 23.77 -6.03
CA ASN A 130 -11.66 22.93 -6.64
C ASN A 130 -10.99 21.98 -5.62
N ASN A 131 -11.79 21.06 -5.05
CA ASN A 131 -11.32 20.03 -4.14
C ASN A 131 -12.08 18.71 -4.41
N HIS A 132 -11.57 17.62 -3.86
CA HIS A 132 -12.13 16.28 -4.08
C HIS A 132 -13.58 16.17 -3.57
N GLU A 133 -13.88 16.71 -2.38
CA GLU A 133 -15.22 16.66 -1.77
C GLU A 133 -16.28 17.42 -2.58
N CYS A 134 -15.87 18.45 -3.33
CA CYS A 134 -16.72 19.23 -4.21
C CYS A 134 -16.62 18.80 -5.69
N GLY A 135 -16.01 17.64 -5.96
CA GLY A 135 -15.93 17.06 -7.31
C GLY A 135 -15.19 17.94 -8.31
N TRP A 136 -14.19 18.69 -7.85
CA TRP A 136 -13.39 19.59 -8.70
C TRP A 136 -14.29 20.62 -9.41
N ASP A 137 -15.17 21.24 -8.63
CA ASP A 137 -16.26 22.10 -9.10
C ASP A 137 -17.19 21.39 -10.10
N ASN A 138 -17.60 20.18 -9.75
CA ASN A 138 -18.37 19.26 -10.60
C ASN A 138 -17.77 19.12 -12.02
N GLY A 139 -16.45 19.07 -12.10
CA GLY A 139 -15.72 18.93 -13.35
C GLY A 139 -15.28 20.23 -13.99
N ASP A 140 -15.80 21.40 -13.59
CA ASP A 140 -15.45 22.66 -14.27
C ASP A 140 -13.97 23.06 -14.06
N CYS A 141 -13.33 22.58 -12.99
CA CYS A 141 -11.88 22.70 -12.77
C CYS A 141 -11.02 21.55 -13.34
N SER A 142 -11.65 20.50 -13.88
CA SER A 142 -10.99 19.29 -14.39
C SER A 142 -11.43 18.96 -15.82
N LEU A 143 -11.56 19.98 -16.66
CA LEU A 143 -11.90 19.86 -18.10
C LEU A 143 -13.25 19.14 -18.35
N ASN A 144 -14.24 19.36 -17.49
CA ASN A 144 -15.54 18.70 -17.46
C ASN A 144 -15.49 17.20 -17.12
N PHE A 145 -14.48 16.76 -16.36
CA PHE A 145 -14.38 15.39 -15.88
C PHE A 145 -14.70 15.32 -14.39
N ASN A 146 -15.88 14.80 -14.05
CA ASN A 146 -16.44 14.87 -12.68
C ASN A 146 -15.53 14.29 -11.58
N ASP A 147 -14.79 13.23 -11.86
CA ASP A 147 -13.82 12.67 -10.92
C ASP A 147 -12.64 12.02 -11.66
N PRO A 148 -11.50 12.71 -11.81
CA PRO A 148 -10.31 12.18 -12.46
C PRO A 148 -9.74 10.92 -11.79
N TRP A 149 -10.02 10.70 -10.50
CA TRP A 149 -9.50 9.58 -9.71
C TRP A 149 -10.49 8.44 -9.50
N LYS A 150 -11.62 8.40 -10.24
CA LYS A 150 -12.64 7.34 -10.12
C LYS A 150 -12.11 5.90 -10.23
N ASN A 151 -10.99 5.72 -10.94
CA ASN A 151 -10.34 4.42 -11.16
C ASN A 151 -9.14 4.20 -10.23
N CYS A 152 -8.79 5.19 -9.40
CA CYS A 152 -7.77 5.10 -8.39
C CYS A 152 -8.39 4.55 -7.09
N SER A 153 -7.57 3.86 -6.28
CA SER A 153 -8.02 3.50 -4.94
C SER A 153 -8.21 4.76 -4.12
N ALA A 154 -9.46 5.07 -3.72
CA ALA A 154 -9.78 6.22 -2.86
C ALA A 154 -8.99 6.18 -1.53
N ALA A 155 -8.57 4.99 -1.10
CA ALA A 155 -7.77 4.78 0.09
C ALA A 155 -6.34 5.37 -0.04
N LEU A 156 -5.81 5.51 -1.26
CA LEU A 156 -4.50 6.12 -1.51
C LEU A 156 -4.56 7.66 -1.48
N GLN A 157 -5.73 8.24 -1.72
CA GLN A 157 -5.94 9.68 -1.83
C GLN A 157 -4.95 10.38 -2.79
N CYS A 158 -4.63 9.76 -3.93
CA CYS A 158 -3.59 10.24 -4.85
C CYS A 158 -3.79 11.68 -5.36
N TRP A 159 -5.01 12.20 -5.34
CA TRP A 159 -5.28 13.61 -5.66
C TRP A 159 -4.57 14.61 -4.73
N ARG A 160 -4.09 14.17 -3.56
CA ARG A 160 -3.32 15.01 -2.63
C ARG A 160 -1.84 15.15 -2.99
N TYR A 161 -1.34 14.24 -3.83
CA TYR A 161 0.07 14.07 -4.15
C TYR A 161 0.38 14.27 -5.63
N PHE A 162 -0.66 14.25 -6.47
CA PHE A 162 -0.54 14.45 -7.90
C PHE A 162 0.23 15.71 -8.28
N ASN A 163 1.34 15.54 -9.01
CA ASN A 163 2.16 16.63 -9.54
C ASN A 163 2.68 17.57 -8.43
N ASP A 164 3.06 17.01 -7.28
CA ASP A 164 3.64 17.72 -6.14
C ASP A 164 5.19 17.82 -6.20
N GLY A 165 5.81 17.15 -7.18
CA GLY A 165 7.24 17.13 -7.42
C GLY A 165 8.01 16.04 -6.66
N LYS A 166 7.32 15.14 -5.96
CA LYS A 166 7.90 13.95 -5.33
C LYS A 166 7.29 12.71 -5.96
N CYS A 167 8.12 11.69 -6.19
CA CYS A 167 7.60 10.44 -6.71
C CYS A 167 6.86 9.63 -5.66
N ASP A 168 5.55 9.52 -5.83
CA ASP A 168 4.63 8.66 -5.11
C ASP A 168 4.31 7.42 -5.93
N SER A 169 5.23 6.46 -5.92
CA SER A 169 5.16 5.21 -6.71
C SER A 169 3.84 4.43 -6.64
N GLN A 170 3.11 4.54 -5.52
CA GLN A 170 1.78 3.96 -5.31
C GLN A 170 0.68 4.64 -6.15
N CYS A 171 0.87 5.92 -6.48
CA CYS A 171 0.05 6.71 -7.38
C CYS A 171 0.56 6.67 -8.83
N ASP A 172 1.77 6.13 -9.06
CA ASP A 172 2.37 5.94 -10.38
C ASP A 172 1.77 4.74 -11.15
N ASN A 173 0.48 4.85 -11.44
CA ASN A 173 -0.23 3.90 -12.29
C ASN A 173 -1.34 4.60 -13.07
N ALA A 174 -1.82 3.95 -14.14
CA ALA A 174 -2.83 4.53 -15.03
C ALA A 174 -4.13 4.93 -14.33
N GLY A 175 -4.55 4.18 -13.29
CA GLY A 175 -5.77 4.48 -12.52
C GLY A 175 -5.65 5.74 -11.68
N CYS A 176 -4.44 6.06 -11.23
CA CYS A 176 -4.11 7.21 -10.38
C CYS A 176 -3.34 8.31 -11.11
N LEU A 177 -3.41 8.33 -12.45
CA LEU A 177 -2.87 9.38 -13.33
C LEU A 177 -1.34 9.50 -13.30
N TYR A 178 -0.64 8.37 -13.11
CA TYR A 178 0.83 8.30 -13.10
C TYR A 178 1.49 9.32 -12.18
N ASP A 179 0.84 9.63 -11.05
CA ASP A 179 1.32 10.59 -10.08
C ASP A 179 1.71 11.96 -10.69
N GLY A 180 0.98 12.41 -11.73
CA GLY A 180 1.33 13.66 -12.41
C GLY A 180 2.69 13.66 -13.11
N PHE A 181 3.28 12.47 -13.32
CA PHE A 181 4.61 12.23 -13.86
C PHE A 181 5.78 12.64 -12.97
N ASP A 182 5.56 12.80 -11.66
CA ASP A 182 6.64 13.11 -10.71
C ASP A 182 7.71 12.00 -10.64
N CYS A 183 7.34 10.75 -10.95
CA CYS A 183 8.27 9.61 -11.00
C CYS A 183 9.12 9.51 -12.28
N GLN A 184 8.85 10.30 -13.33
CA GLN A 184 9.51 10.13 -14.63
C GLN A 184 10.90 10.77 -14.73
N ASN A 185 11.27 11.64 -13.79
CA ASN A 185 12.53 12.39 -13.81
C ASN A 185 13.44 12.10 -12.61
N LEU A 186 13.30 10.91 -12.01
CA LEU A 186 14.15 10.44 -10.90
C LEU A 186 15.56 10.01 -11.36
#